data_AF-A0A9P5NX47-F1
#
_entry.id   AF-A0A9P5NX47-F1
#
_cell.length_a   1.000
_cell.length_b   1.000
_cell.length_c   1.000
_cell.angle_alpha   90.00
_cell.angle_beta   90.00
_cell.angle_gamma   90.00
#
_symmetry.space_group_name_H-M   'P 1'
#
loop_
_entity.id
_entity.type
_entity.pdbx_description
1 polymer ?
#
loop_
_entity_poly.entity_id
_entity_poly.type
_entity_poly.pdbx_seq_one_letter_code
_entity_poly.pdbx_strand_id
1 'polypeptide(L)'
;MGVKRTPFYSVTLFTAVLQSVFGVLAGFVNGRSPYLYIFGKLAGGLSIFTWVWIAVLFRYNRKPQSSHFLSRSYAHFASFTAFFVVWLAVGIMLASQMPWECRAKMLWCAAASFSSALAFCTSFFCELVIPFLFNFDPSVAFAVLSFYIEELLAGYFLFAP
;
A
#
# COMPACT_ATOMS: atom_id res chain seq x y z
N MET A 1 -13.17 23.31 -12.05
CA MET A 1 -12.34 22.35 -12.82
C MET A 1 -12.41 21.01 -12.09
N GLY A 2 -12.99 19.97 -12.70
CA GLY A 2 -13.08 18.66 -12.05
C GLY A 2 -11.69 18.07 -11.84
N VAL A 3 -11.36 17.67 -10.61
CA VAL A 3 -10.06 17.07 -10.30
C VAL A 3 -9.88 15.79 -11.11
N LYS A 4 -8.78 15.68 -11.85
CA LYS A 4 -8.45 14.47 -12.61
C LYS A 4 -8.10 13.37 -11.62
N ARG A 5 -8.88 12.28 -11.59
CA ARG A 5 -8.68 11.11 -10.71
C ARG A 5 -7.48 10.25 -11.14
N THR A 6 -7.06 10.36 -12.40
CA THR A 6 -6.00 9.60 -13.07
C THR A 6 -4.65 9.51 -12.33
N PRO A 7 -4.05 10.61 -11.80
CA PRO A 7 -2.76 10.56 -11.10
C PRO A 7 -2.78 9.62 -9.89
N PHE A 8 -3.85 9.62 -9.09
CA PHE A 8 -3.93 8.78 -7.89
C PHE A 8 -3.96 7.29 -8.22
N TYR A 9 -4.65 6.90 -9.30
CA TYR A 9 -4.61 5.52 -9.80
C TYR A 9 -3.21 5.13 -10.26
N SER A 10 -2.52 6.02 -10.98
CA SER A 10 -1.15 5.75 -11.47
C SER A 10 -0.16 5.57 -10.33
N VAL A 11 -0.20 6.41 -9.29
CA VAL A 11 0.72 6.32 -8.15
C VAL A 11 0.42 5.09 -7.29
N THR A 12 -0.86 4.77 -7.06
CA THR A 12 -1.25 3.53 -6.36
C THR A 12 -0.82 2.28 -7.13
N LEU A 13 -1.00 2.29 -8.46
CA LEU A 13 -0.56 1.19 -9.33
C LEU A 13 0.97 1.06 -9.30
N PHE A 14 1.70 2.16 -9.37
CA PHE A 14 3.17 2.16 -9.33
C PHE A 14 3.71 1.57 -8.01
N THR A 15 3.16 2.00 -6.87
CA THR A 15 3.55 1.46 -5.56
C THR A 15 3.23 -0.03 -5.44
N ALA A 16 2.06 -0.48 -5.90
CA ALA A 16 1.70 -1.90 -5.93
C ALA A 16 2.57 -2.75 -6.88
N VAL A 17 3.07 -2.18 -7.97
CA VAL A 17 4.04 -2.88 -8.84
C VAL A 17 5.38 -3.02 -8.14
N LEU A 18 5.92 -1.94 -7.55
CA LEU A 18 7.16 -1.99 -6.78
C LEU A 18 7.07 -2.97 -5.60
N GLN A 19 5.92 -2.98 -4.91
CA GLN A 19 5.67 -3.87 -3.79
C GLN A 19 5.66 -5.35 -4.20
N SER A 20 5.37 -5.66 -5.47
CA SER A 20 5.50 -7.03 -5.98
C SER A 20 6.97 -7.46 -5.97
N VAL A 21 7.89 -6.57 -6.32
CA VAL A 21 9.33 -6.86 -6.34
C VAL A 21 9.85 -7.01 -4.91
N PHE A 22 9.62 -6.02 -4.05
CA PHE A 22 10.16 -6.03 -2.69
C PHE A 22 9.46 -7.03 -1.77
N GLY A 23 8.15 -7.24 -1.92
CA GLY A 23 7.39 -8.25 -1.19
C GLY A 23 7.86 -9.67 -1.53
N VAL A 24 8.05 -9.97 -2.82
CA VAL A 24 8.59 -11.26 -3.27
C VAL A 24 10.01 -11.44 -2.75
N LEU A 25 10.89 -10.44 -2.90
CA LEU A 25 12.24 -10.51 -2.37
C LEU A 25 12.24 -10.81 -0.87
N ALA A 26 11.47 -10.07 -0.07
CA ALA A 26 11.30 -10.30 1.37
C ALA A 26 10.75 -11.71 1.70
N GLY A 27 9.85 -12.24 0.87
CA GLY A 27 9.23 -13.55 1.04
C GLY A 27 10.14 -14.76 0.73
N PHE A 28 11.19 -14.55 -0.07
CA PHE A 28 12.19 -15.57 -0.40
C PHE A 28 13.46 -15.47 0.44
N VAL A 29 13.56 -14.47 1.32
CA VAL A 29 14.66 -14.39 2.29
C VAL A 29 14.44 -15.42 3.40
N ASN A 30 15.39 -16.35 3.53
CA ASN A 30 15.55 -17.11 4.77
C ASN A 30 16.25 -16.22 5.81
N GLY A 31 15.49 -15.28 6.35
CA GLY A 31 15.90 -14.38 7.43
C GLY A 31 15.89 -15.07 8.79
N ARG A 32 16.18 -14.31 9.84
CA ARG A 32 16.14 -14.79 11.23
C ARG A 32 14.74 -14.66 11.84
N SER A 33 13.87 -13.85 11.23
CA SER A 33 12.46 -13.69 11.59
C SER A 33 11.66 -14.95 11.20
N PRO A 34 10.88 -15.50 12.14
CA PRO A 34 10.06 -16.69 11.89
C PRO A 34 8.89 -16.43 10.93
N TYR A 35 8.46 -15.17 10.74
CA TYR A 35 7.23 -14.85 10.00
C TYR A 35 7.43 -13.98 8.76
N LEU A 36 8.61 -13.35 8.60
CA LEU A 36 8.86 -12.44 7.47
C LEU A 36 8.67 -13.13 6.11
N TYR A 37 9.08 -14.40 5.98
CA TYR A 37 8.92 -15.14 4.72
C TYR A 37 7.43 -15.35 4.35
N ILE A 38 6.56 -15.54 5.36
CA ILE A 38 5.11 -15.70 5.16
C ILE A 38 4.53 -14.35 4.76
N PHE A 39 4.83 -13.30 5.53
CA PHE A 39 4.28 -11.97 5.30
C PHE A 39 4.78 -11.37 3.99
N GLY A 40 6.03 -11.62 3.59
CA GLY A 40 6.57 -11.22 2.30
C GLY A 40 5.85 -11.91 1.13
N LYS A 41 5.61 -13.22 1.21
CA LYS A 41 4.84 -13.95 0.18
C LYS A 41 3.41 -13.44 0.08
N LEU A 42 2.74 -13.20 1.21
CA LEU A 42 1.40 -12.60 1.25
C LEU A 42 1.42 -11.20 0.63
N ALA A 43 2.38 -10.37 1.02
CA ALA A 43 2.53 -9.01 0.49
C ALA A 43 2.75 -9.04 -1.02
N GLY A 44 3.64 -9.88 -1.54
CA GLY A 44 3.89 -10.03 -2.98
C GLY A 44 2.66 -10.53 -3.75
N GLY A 45 1.97 -11.56 -3.23
CA GLY A 45 0.76 -12.08 -3.85
C GLY A 45 -0.40 -11.07 -3.86
N LEU A 46 -0.63 -10.40 -2.73
CA LEU A 46 -1.61 -9.33 -2.61
C LEU A 46 -1.27 -8.15 -3.53
N SER A 47 0.02 -7.85 -3.70
CA SER A 47 0.51 -6.84 -4.65
C SER A 47 0.06 -7.14 -6.06
N ILE A 48 0.21 -8.39 -6.50
CA ILE A 48 -0.19 -8.83 -7.83
C ILE A 48 -1.69 -8.65 -8.04
N PHE A 49 -2.49 -9.11 -7.09
CA PHE A 49 -3.94 -8.92 -7.12
C PHE A 49 -4.31 -7.43 -7.17
N THR A 50 -3.66 -6.61 -6.34
CA THR A 50 -3.93 -5.18 -6.21
C THR A 50 -3.67 -4.43 -7.52
N TRP A 51 -2.49 -4.58 -8.13
CA TRP A 51 -2.20 -3.84 -9.36
C TRP A 51 -3.04 -4.32 -10.55
N VAL A 52 -3.36 -5.62 -10.63
CA VAL A 52 -4.29 -6.16 -11.65
C VAL A 52 -5.68 -5.54 -11.48
N TRP A 53 -6.20 -5.50 -10.25
CA TRP A 53 -7.52 -4.93 -9.97
C TRP A 53 -7.56 -3.42 -10.25
N ILE A 54 -6.54 -2.67 -9.86
CA ILE A 54 -6.43 -1.24 -10.16
C ILE A 54 -6.35 -1.01 -11.68
N ALA A 55 -5.62 -1.83 -12.43
CA ALA A 55 -5.58 -1.73 -13.90
C ALA A 55 -6.96 -1.94 -14.53
N VAL A 56 -7.75 -2.89 -14.02
CA VAL A 56 -9.14 -3.10 -14.43
C VAL A 56 -9.97 -1.85 -14.13
N LEU A 57 -9.99 -1.37 -12.89
CA LEU A 57 -10.75 -0.17 -12.50
C LEU A 57 -10.34 1.07 -13.31
N PHE A 58 -9.04 1.23 -13.59
CA PHE A 58 -8.53 2.34 -14.38
C PHE A 58 -9.08 2.34 -15.81
N ARG A 59 -9.23 1.16 -16.43
CA ARG A 59 -9.85 1.01 -17.75
C ARG A 59 -11.32 1.41 -17.73
N TYR A 60 -12.07 1.04 -16.69
CA TYR A 60 -13.49 1.38 -16.55
C TYR A 60 -13.74 2.85 -16.18
N ASN A 61 -12.80 3.49 -15.48
CA ASN A 61 -12.86 4.93 -15.17
C ASN A 61 -12.80 5.81 -16.45
N ARG A 62 -12.22 5.32 -17.55
CA ARG A 62 -12.21 6.02 -18.84
C ARG A 62 -13.55 5.97 -19.60
N LYS A 63 -14.52 5.19 -19.12
CA LYS A 63 -15.85 5.03 -19.75
C LYS A 63 -16.98 5.46 -18.79
N PRO A 64 -17.08 6.76 -18.43
CA PRO A 64 -18.04 7.23 -17.43
C PRO A 64 -19.51 7.08 -17.85
N GLN A 65 -19.80 6.97 -19.16
CA GLN A 65 -21.15 6.79 -19.69
C GLN A 65 -21.59 5.31 -19.79
N SER A 66 -20.75 4.38 -19.36
CA SER A 66 -21.08 2.94 -19.37
C SER A 66 -22.03 2.61 -18.22
N SER A 67 -23.08 1.82 -18.49
CA SER A 67 -24.01 1.30 -17.47
C SER A 67 -23.39 0.21 -16.58
N HIS A 68 -22.15 -0.20 -16.87
CA HIS A 68 -21.44 -1.25 -16.15
C HIS A 68 -21.18 -0.87 -14.69
N PHE A 69 -21.35 -1.83 -13.76
CA PHE A 69 -21.19 -1.58 -12.33
C PHE A 69 -19.79 -1.07 -11.95
N LEU A 70 -18.73 -1.54 -12.62
CA LEU A 70 -17.35 -1.11 -12.42
C LEU A 70 -17.06 0.34 -12.84
N SER A 71 -17.96 0.98 -13.60
CA SER A 71 -17.84 2.40 -13.95
C SER A 71 -18.47 3.31 -12.89
N ARG A 72 -19.17 2.75 -11.90
CA ARG A 72 -19.82 3.51 -10.81
C ARG A 72 -18.80 3.89 -9.74
N SER A 73 -18.89 5.12 -9.23
CA SER A 73 -18.03 5.64 -8.15
C SER A 73 -17.98 4.75 -6.91
N TYR A 74 -19.09 4.08 -6.59
CA TYR A 74 -19.19 3.14 -5.46
C TYR A 74 -18.23 1.95 -5.59
N ALA A 75 -18.09 1.37 -6.80
CA ALA A 75 -17.20 0.22 -7.01
C ALA A 75 -15.72 0.61 -6.81
N HIS A 76 -15.35 1.82 -7.24
CA HIS A 76 -14.03 2.38 -7.00
C HIS A 76 -13.82 2.61 -5.50
N PHE A 77 -14.76 3.26 -4.83
CA PHE A 77 -14.68 3.53 -3.39
C PHE A 77 -14.51 2.27 -2.56
N ALA A 78 -15.40 1.28 -2.72
CA ALA A 78 -15.32 0.04 -1.97
C ALA A 78 -13.97 -0.68 -2.19
N SER A 79 -13.45 -0.65 -3.42
CA SER A 79 -12.15 -1.24 -3.76
C SER A 79 -10.99 -0.52 -3.05
N PHE A 80 -10.94 0.82 -3.11
CA PHE A 80 -9.87 1.59 -2.49
C PHE A 80 -9.95 1.57 -0.96
N THR A 81 -11.14 1.56 -0.37
CA THR A 81 -11.31 1.38 1.08
C THR A 81 -10.84 0.00 1.53
N ALA A 82 -11.18 -1.06 0.80
CA ALA A 82 -10.68 -2.40 1.10
C ALA A 82 -9.15 -2.46 1.00
N PHE A 83 -8.56 -1.88 -0.05
CA PHE A 83 -7.11 -1.82 -0.19
C PHE A 83 -6.44 -1.01 0.91
N PHE A 84 -7.01 0.12 1.33
CA PHE A 84 -6.51 0.89 2.47
C PHE A 84 -6.36 0.00 3.71
N VAL A 85 -7.45 -0.66 4.14
CA VAL A 85 -7.42 -1.49 5.36
C VAL A 85 -6.42 -2.64 5.24
N VAL A 86 -6.42 -3.33 4.10
CA VAL A 86 -5.54 -4.50 3.93
C VAL A 86 -4.07 -4.09 3.86
N TRP A 87 -3.73 -3.03 3.12
CA TRP A 87 -2.34 -2.57 3.00
C TRP A 87 -1.80 -1.94 4.28
N LEU A 88 -2.65 -1.28 5.07
CA LEU A 88 -2.29 -0.83 6.41
C LEU A 88 -1.93 -2.02 7.31
N ALA A 89 -2.75 -3.06 7.33
CA ALA A 89 -2.47 -4.27 8.12
C ALA A 89 -1.18 -4.97 7.66
N VAL A 90 -0.97 -5.10 6.34
CA VAL A 90 0.27 -5.67 5.78
C VAL A 90 1.50 -4.84 6.16
N GLY A 91 1.39 -3.50 6.13
CA GLY A 91 2.45 -2.61 6.56
C GLY A 91 2.86 -2.85 8.02
N ILE A 92 1.88 -2.90 8.93
CA ILE A 92 2.12 -3.18 10.37
C ILE A 92 2.75 -4.56 10.56
N MET A 93 2.24 -5.58 9.86
CA MET A 93 2.79 -6.93 9.93
C MET A 93 4.25 -6.99 9.48
N LEU A 94 4.62 -6.32 8.40
CA LEU A 94 6.02 -6.24 7.93
C LEU A 94 6.90 -5.44 8.89
N ALA A 95 6.43 -4.29 9.38
CA ALA A 95 7.14 -3.45 10.34
C ALA A 95 7.46 -4.19 11.64
N SER A 96 6.53 -5.00 12.15
CA SER A 96 6.73 -5.79 13.38
C SER A 96 7.90 -6.78 13.32
N GLN A 97 8.33 -7.18 12.11
CA GLN A 97 9.39 -8.16 11.91
C GLN A 97 10.77 -7.52 11.70
N MET A 98 10.85 -6.21 11.46
CA MET A 98 12.11 -5.49 11.21
C MET A 98 13.18 -5.62 12.32
N PRO A 99 12.86 -5.58 13.63
CA PRO A 99 13.89 -5.64 14.67
C PRO A 99 14.73 -6.92 14.64
N TRP A 100 14.17 -8.00 14.10
CA TRP A 100 14.84 -9.30 14.02
C TRP A 100 15.82 -9.36 12.86
N GLU A 101 15.50 -8.72 11.74
CA GLU A 101 16.36 -8.70 10.54
C GLU A 101 17.43 -7.61 10.60
N CYS A 102 17.09 -6.43 11.12
CA CYS A 102 18.01 -5.29 11.21
C CYS A 102 19.18 -5.52 12.16
N ARG A 103 19.03 -6.42 13.14
CA ARG A 103 20.14 -6.87 14.00
C ARG A 103 21.04 -7.93 13.36
N ALA A 104 20.60 -8.56 12.27
CA ALA A 104 21.32 -9.67 11.65
C ALA A 104 22.03 -9.26 10.35
N LYS A 105 21.32 -8.68 9.39
CA LYS A 105 21.85 -8.38 8.04
C LYS A 105 21.26 -7.07 7.49
N MET A 106 22.13 -6.12 7.16
CA MET A 106 21.71 -4.81 6.63
C MET A 106 20.93 -4.90 5.31
N LEU A 107 21.27 -5.81 4.40
CA LEU A 107 20.59 -5.91 3.10
C LEU A 107 19.12 -6.36 3.23
N TRP A 108 18.85 -7.32 4.12
CA TRP A 108 17.51 -7.85 4.32
C TRP A 108 16.62 -6.90 5.12
N CYS A 109 17.22 -6.22 6.10
CA CYS A 109 16.61 -5.08 6.76
C CYS A 109 16.17 -4.02 5.75
N ALA A 110 17.07 -3.58 4.85
CA ALA A 110 16.73 -2.60 3.83
C ALA A 110 15.55 -3.06 2.95
N ALA A 111 15.58 -4.30 2.44
CA ALA A 111 14.51 -4.84 1.61
C ALA A 111 13.16 -4.93 2.36
N ALA A 112 13.15 -5.37 3.62
CA ALA A 112 11.97 -5.42 4.46
C ALA A 112 11.44 -4.01 4.79
N SER A 113 12.33 -3.06 5.06
CA SER A 113 12.02 -1.64 5.27
C SER A 113 11.37 -1.01 4.06
N PHE A 114 11.93 -1.21 2.86
CA PHE A 114 11.33 -0.75 1.61
C PHE A 114 9.96 -1.38 1.36
N SER A 115 9.81 -2.69 1.60
CA SER A 115 8.53 -3.39 1.45
C SER A 115 7.46 -2.85 2.40
N SER A 116 7.80 -2.58 3.65
CA SER A 116 6.86 -1.99 4.62
C SER A 116 6.49 -0.56 4.25
N ALA A 117 7.48 0.26 3.85
CA ALA A 117 7.24 1.64 3.44
C ALA A 117 6.34 1.70 2.20
N LEU A 118 6.54 0.81 1.24
CA LEU A 118 5.70 0.68 0.05
C LEU A 118 4.28 0.24 0.41
N ALA A 119 4.09 -0.73 1.31
CA ALA A 119 2.76 -1.12 1.80
C ALA A 119 2.02 0.06 2.44
N PHE A 120 2.70 0.83 3.28
CA PHE A 120 2.15 2.04 3.90
C PHE A 120 1.82 3.12 2.86
N CYS A 121 2.71 3.38 1.90
CA CYS A 121 2.46 4.29 0.79
C CYS A 121 1.25 3.86 -0.05
N THR A 122 1.12 2.58 -0.38
CA THR A 122 -0.03 2.05 -1.12
C THR A 122 -1.33 2.29 -0.35
N SER A 123 -1.34 2.04 0.97
CA SER A 123 -2.48 2.32 1.82
C SER A 123 -2.84 3.81 1.83
N PHE A 124 -1.85 4.69 2.03
CA PHE A 124 -2.03 6.14 2.02
C PHE A 124 -2.59 6.65 0.68
N PHE A 125 -2.04 6.18 -0.45
CA PHE A 125 -2.55 6.58 -1.77
C PHE A 125 -3.96 6.05 -2.03
N CYS A 126 -4.32 4.87 -1.49
CA CYS A 126 -5.70 4.39 -1.55
C CYS A 126 -6.68 5.30 -0.81
N GLU A 127 -6.30 5.76 0.38
CA GLU A 127 -7.10 6.70 1.18
C GLU A 127 -7.28 8.04 0.46
N LEU A 128 -6.22 8.60 -0.10
CA LEU A 128 -6.31 9.87 -0.84
C LEU A 128 -7.29 9.82 -2.01
N VAL A 129 -7.54 8.67 -2.61
CA VAL A 129 -8.54 8.54 -3.69
C VAL A 129 -9.96 8.77 -3.19
N ILE A 130 -10.25 8.47 -1.92
CA ILE A 130 -11.60 8.51 -1.34
C ILE A 130 -12.19 9.95 -1.29
N PRO A 131 -11.51 10.97 -0.72
CA PRO A 131 -12.00 12.35 -0.73
C PRO A 131 -12.29 12.89 -2.13
N PHE A 132 -11.45 12.56 -3.13
CA PHE A 132 -11.65 12.99 -4.53
C PHE A 132 -12.78 12.25 -5.26
N LEU A 133 -13.26 11.12 -4.73
CA LEU A 133 -14.44 10.44 -5.26
C LEU A 133 -15.76 11.08 -4.77
N PHE A 134 -15.78 11.66 -3.55
CA PHE A 134 -17.01 12.11 -2.89
C PHE A 134 -17.04 13.57 -2.39
N ASN A 135 -16.00 14.39 -2.59
CA ASN A 135 -15.82 15.69 -1.92
C ASN A 135 -15.88 15.55 -0.39
N PHE A 136 -15.22 14.51 0.15
CA PHE A 136 -15.18 14.24 1.59
C PHE A 136 -14.21 15.19 2.31
N ASP A 137 -14.47 15.49 3.57
CA ASP A 137 -13.70 16.42 4.40
C ASP A 137 -12.21 15.98 4.53
N PRO A 138 -11.22 16.85 4.25
CA PRO A 138 -9.79 16.50 4.25
C PRO A 138 -9.20 16.22 5.64
N SER A 139 -9.96 16.44 6.72
CA SER A 139 -9.54 16.23 8.10
C SER A 139 -9.24 14.77 8.43
N VAL A 140 -9.91 13.81 7.79
CA VAL A 140 -9.66 12.37 7.97
C VAL A 140 -8.29 11.97 7.40
N ALA A 141 -7.96 12.45 6.19
CA ALA A 141 -6.68 12.18 5.54
C ALA A 141 -5.49 12.76 6.32
N PHE A 142 -5.69 13.89 7.00
CA PHE A 142 -4.64 14.54 7.80
C PHE A 142 -4.37 13.79 9.12
N ALA A 143 -5.41 13.28 9.77
CA ALA A 143 -5.26 12.49 11.00
C ALA A 143 -4.48 11.19 10.75
N VAL A 144 -4.73 10.52 9.63
CA VAL A 144 -4.02 9.29 9.25
C VAL A 144 -2.60 9.60 8.75
N LEU A 145 -2.37 10.71 8.03
CA LEU A 145 -1.02 11.17 7.70
C LEU A 145 -0.16 11.42 8.95
N SER A 146 -0.75 11.98 10.01
CA SER A 146 -0.06 12.17 11.29
C SER A 146 0.35 10.82 11.91
N PHE A 147 -0.54 9.82 11.86
CA PHE A 147 -0.23 8.45 12.30
C PHE A 147 0.87 7.80 11.43
N TYR A 148 0.84 8.00 10.10
CA TYR A 148 1.89 7.54 9.20
C TYR A 148 3.25 8.16 9.49
N ILE A 149 3.30 9.48 9.72
CA ILE A 149 4.55 10.18 10.04
C ILE A 149 5.11 9.68 11.37
N GLU A 150 4.27 9.47 12.38
CA GLU A 150 4.71 8.93 13.67
C GLU A 150 5.20 7.50 13.57
N GLU A 151 4.53 6.61 12.82
CA GLU A 151 4.98 5.22 12.62
C GLU A 151 6.22 5.13 11.73
N LEU A 152 6.34 5.97 10.69
CA LEU A 152 7.53 6.01 9.82
C LEU A 152 8.73 6.60 10.57
N LEU A 153 8.51 7.61 11.43
CA LEU A 153 9.53 8.15 12.34
C LEU A 153 9.87 7.16 13.46
N ALA A 154 8.88 6.45 14.02
CA ALA A 154 9.11 5.43 15.03
C ALA A 154 9.91 4.26 14.44
N GLY A 155 9.60 3.83 13.22
CA GLY A 155 10.42 2.88 12.46
C GLY A 155 11.84 3.41 12.21
N TYR A 156 11.99 4.66 11.77
CA TYR A 156 13.33 5.25 11.58
C TYR A 156 14.12 5.39 12.89
N PHE A 157 13.49 5.73 14.03
CA PHE A 157 14.15 5.92 15.33
C PHE A 157 14.39 4.61 16.11
N LEU A 158 13.57 3.57 15.92
CA LEU A 158 13.83 2.24 16.51
C LEU A 158 14.83 1.39 15.73
N PHE A 159 15.10 1.72 14.46
CA PHE A 159 16.02 0.98 13.59
C PHE A 159 17.30 1.73 13.19
N ALA A 160 17.47 2.99 13.64
CA ALA A 160 18.77 3.66 13.59
C ALA A 160 19.68 3.10 14.70
N PRO A 161 20.93 2.68 14.39
CA PRO A 161 21.87 2.18 15.39
C PRO A 161 22.27 3.22 16.43
#